data_AF-W8U4D9-F1
#
_entry.id   AF-W8U4D9-F1
#
_cell.length_a   1.000
_cell.length_b   1.000
_cell.length_c   1.000
_cell.angle_alpha   90.00
_cell.angle_beta   90.00
_cell.angle_gamma   90.00
#
_symmetry.space_group_name_H-M   'P 1'
#
loop_
_entity.id
_entity.type
_entity.pdbx_description
1 polymer ?
#
loop_
_entity_poly.entity_id
_entity_poly.type
_entity_poly.pdbx_seq_one_letter_code
_entity_poly.pdbx_strand_id
1 'polypeptide(L)'
;MHQNQTTIDNYHTEDEYTKLANAIILQAVKDYRDALRRLAKHPYNNMALSEKQEVERFFRSDWFEVLTSIDPEMLIRKLNAEVA
;
A
#
# COMPACT_ATOMS: atom_id res chain seq x y z
N MET A 1 24.59 22.00 -39.56
CA MET A 1 23.16 22.04 -39.92
C MET A 1 22.55 20.70 -39.54
N HIS A 2 21.56 20.75 -38.65
CA HIS A 2 20.49 19.80 -38.32
C HIS A 2 20.78 18.27 -38.36
N GLN A 3 20.83 17.63 -37.19
CA GLN A 3 19.76 16.82 -36.56
C GLN A 3 20.01 15.32 -36.85
N ASN A 4 20.10 14.42 -35.87
CA ASN A 4 18.94 13.90 -35.13
C ASN A 4 19.38 13.32 -33.78
N GLN A 5 19.13 14.05 -32.70
CA GLN A 5 19.03 13.50 -31.35
C GLN A 5 17.56 13.59 -30.96
N THR A 6 16.77 12.58 -31.33
CA THR A 6 15.38 12.45 -30.84
C THR A 6 15.10 10.99 -30.60
N THR A 7 15.67 10.48 -29.51
CA THR A 7 15.26 9.19 -28.91
C THR A 7 15.23 9.37 -27.41
N ILE A 8 14.40 10.30 -26.93
CA ILE A 8 14.08 10.37 -25.51
C ILE A 8 12.77 11.11 -25.42
N ASP A 9 11.66 10.38 -25.26
CA ASP A 9 10.39 10.86 -24.69
C ASP A 9 9.45 9.66 -24.39
N ASN A 10 10.00 8.50 -24.02
CA ASN A 10 9.21 7.29 -23.67
C ASN A 10 9.55 6.72 -22.28
N TYR A 11 10.07 7.54 -21.35
CA TYR A 11 10.47 7.09 -20.00
C TYR A 11 9.79 7.81 -18.83
N HIS A 12 8.72 8.60 -19.05
CA HIS A 12 8.07 9.36 -17.97
C HIS A 12 6.90 8.62 -17.29
N THR A 13 6.14 7.80 -18.03
CA THR A 13 4.88 7.19 -17.57
C THR A 13 5.06 6.06 -16.57
N GLU A 14 6.11 5.24 -16.70
CA GLU A 14 6.42 4.17 -15.74
C GLU A 14 6.67 4.72 -14.32
N ASP A 15 7.24 5.92 -14.24
CA ASP A 15 7.52 6.59 -12.97
C ASP A 15 6.24 7.12 -12.30
N GLU A 16 5.25 7.60 -13.06
CA GLU A 16 3.99 8.10 -12.51
C GLU A 16 3.08 6.98 -11.97
N TYR A 17 2.93 5.88 -12.72
CA TYR A 17 2.15 4.74 -12.25
C TYR A 17 2.81 4.06 -11.06
N THR A 18 4.15 3.95 -11.06
CA THR A 18 4.91 3.43 -9.91
C THR A 18 4.73 4.33 -8.68
N LYS A 19 4.79 5.65 -8.84
CA LYS A 19 4.51 6.61 -7.75
C LYS A 19 3.10 6.43 -7.20
N LEU A 20 2.11 6.30 -8.08
CA LEU A 20 0.72 6.10 -7.67
C LEU A 20 0.55 4.78 -6.92
N ALA A 21 1.10 3.67 -7.44
CA ALA A 21 1.06 2.38 -6.78
C ALA A 21 1.69 2.46 -5.38
N ASN A 22 2.88 3.03 -5.27
CA ASN A 22 3.55 3.24 -3.98
C ASN A 22 2.72 4.10 -3.03
N ALA A 23 2.09 5.17 -3.51
CA ALA A 23 1.24 6.03 -2.69
C ALA A 23 0.01 5.28 -2.14
N ILE A 24 -0.64 4.45 -2.95
CA ILE A 24 -1.77 3.62 -2.54
C ILE A 24 -1.33 2.64 -1.44
N ILE A 25 -0.19 1.96 -1.64
CA ILE A 25 0.33 0.98 -0.69
C ILE A 25 0.72 1.65 0.63
N LEU A 26 1.42 2.79 0.57
CA LEU A 26 1.82 3.55 1.76
C LEU A 26 0.61 4.06 2.56
N GLN A 27 -0.44 4.49 1.86
CA GLN A 27 -1.68 4.93 2.50
C GLN A 27 -2.36 3.75 3.21
N ALA A 28 -2.50 2.59 2.56
CA ALA A 28 -3.07 1.40 3.18
C ALA A 28 -2.29 0.94 4.42
N VAL A 29 -0.94 0.99 4.35
CA VAL A 29 -0.08 0.68 5.51
C VAL A 29 -0.34 1.65 6.68
N LYS A 30 -0.50 2.94 6.38
CA LYS A 30 -0.81 3.96 7.40
C LYS A 30 -2.17 3.68 8.05
N ASP A 31 -3.19 3.42 7.24
CA ASP A 31 -4.55 3.17 7.73
C ASP A 31 -4.60 1.90 8.60
N TYR A 32 -3.89 0.84 8.20
CA TYR A 32 -3.77 -0.36 9.02
C TYR A 32 -3.12 -0.09 10.39
N ARG A 33 -2.00 0.66 10.42
CA ARG A 33 -1.32 1.03 11.67
C ARG A 33 -2.23 1.85 12.58
N ASP A 34 -2.98 2.79 12.03
CA ASP A 34 -3.89 3.62 12.80
C ASP A 34 -5.07 2.82 13.36
N ALA A 35 -5.62 1.87 12.58
CA ALA A 35 -6.63 0.93 13.05
C ALA A 35 -6.10 0.05 14.20
N LEU A 36 -4.89 -0.53 14.05
CA LEU A 36 -4.27 -1.33 15.11
C LEU A 36 -4.05 -0.53 16.40
N ARG A 37 -3.55 0.71 16.30
CA ARG A 37 -3.35 1.59 17.47
C ARG A 37 -4.67 1.93 18.18
N ARG A 38 -5.75 2.11 17.41
CA ARG A 38 -7.10 2.32 17.97
C ARG A 38 -7.57 1.07 18.70
N LEU A 39 -7.37 -0.12 18.11
CA LEU A 39 -7.76 -1.40 18.72
C LEU A 39 -6.95 -1.75 19.96
N ALA A 40 -5.67 -1.39 20.00
CA ALA A 40 -4.82 -1.57 21.19
C ALA A 40 -5.38 -0.81 22.42
N LYS A 41 -5.98 0.36 22.20
CA LYS A 41 -6.62 1.17 23.26
C LYS A 41 -8.08 0.80 23.50
N HIS A 42 -8.80 0.45 22.44
CA HIS A 42 -10.23 0.17 22.44
C HIS A 42 -10.53 -1.09 21.61
N PRO A 43 -10.38 -2.29 22.21
CA PRO A 43 -10.48 -3.56 21.48
C PRO A 43 -11.83 -3.81 20.79
N TYR A 44 -12.90 -3.20 21.30
CA TYR A 44 -14.27 -3.35 20.79
C TYR A 44 -14.72 -2.21 19.87
N ASN A 45 -13.78 -1.39 19.37
CA ASN A 45 -14.13 -0.34 18.42
C ASN A 45 -14.49 -0.95 17.06
N ASN A 46 -15.79 -1.06 16.78
CA ASN A 46 -16.32 -1.63 15.55
C ASN A 46 -15.81 -0.93 14.28
N MET A 47 -15.61 0.39 14.32
CA MET A 47 -15.06 1.13 13.17
C MET A 47 -13.61 0.72 12.90
N ALA A 48 -12.79 0.65 13.95
CA ALA A 48 -11.39 0.22 13.80
C ALA A 48 -11.25 -1.26 13.41
N LEU A 49 -12.17 -2.13 13.87
CA LEU A 49 -12.24 -3.52 13.43
C LEU A 49 -12.59 -3.63 11.95
N SER A 50 -13.57 -2.85 11.48
CA SER A 50 -13.96 -2.80 10.07
C SER A 50 -12.80 -2.30 9.21
N GLU A 51 -12.19 -1.18 9.58
CA GLU A 51 -11.04 -0.59 8.87
C GLU A 51 -9.87 -1.59 8.76
N LYS A 52 -9.55 -2.28 9.86
CA LYS A 52 -8.55 -3.36 9.86
C LYS A 52 -8.90 -4.46 8.84
N GLN A 53 -10.15 -4.93 8.84
CA GLN A 53 -10.60 -6.01 7.94
C GLN A 53 -10.60 -5.59 6.47
N GLU A 54 -11.02 -4.36 6.17
CA GLU A 54 -11.03 -3.82 4.81
C GLU A 54 -9.60 -3.71 4.25
N VAL A 55 -8.66 -3.23 5.06
CA VAL A 55 -7.27 -3.12 4.65
C VAL A 55 -6.60 -4.50 4.50
N GLU A 56 -6.91 -5.47 5.37
CA GLU A 56 -6.46 -6.85 5.18
C GLU A 56 -7.01 -7.48 3.89
N ARG A 57 -8.28 -7.21 3.57
CA ARG A 57 -8.89 -7.67 2.32
C ARG A 57 -8.21 -7.03 1.12
N PHE A 58 -7.84 -5.75 1.20
CA PHE A 58 -7.06 -5.09 0.17
C PHE A 58 -5.69 -5.75 0.00
N PHE A 59 -4.93 -5.97 1.06
CA PHE A 59 -3.62 -6.64 0.97
C PHE A 59 -3.71 -8.05 0.36
N ARG A 60 -4.76 -8.81 0.66
CA ARG A 60 -5.00 -10.16 0.13
C ARG A 60 -5.68 -10.18 -1.25
N SER A 61 -5.89 -9.02 -1.87
CA SER A 61 -6.58 -8.95 -3.16
C SER A 61 -5.60 -9.08 -4.32
N ASP A 62 -6.07 -9.63 -5.44
CA ASP A 62 -5.32 -9.69 -6.70
C ASP A 62 -4.80 -8.30 -7.14
N TRP A 63 -5.53 -7.24 -6.78
CA TRP A 63 -5.12 -5.88 -7.09
C TRP A 63 -3.84 -5.46 -6.35
N PHE A 64 -3.61 -5.94 -5.12
CA PHE A 64 -2.38 -5.67 -4.40
C PHE A 64 -1.17 -6.32 -5.10
N GLU A 65 -1.32 -7.54 -5.62
CA GLU A 65 -0.27 -8.23 -6.39
C GLU A 65 0.09 -7.51 -7.69
N VAL A 66 -0.88 -6.83 -8.31
CA VAL A 66 -0.64 -5.97 -9.48
C VAL A 66 0.17 -4.73 -9.09
N LEU A 67 -0.09 -4.16 -7.91
CA LEU A 67 0.58 -2.94 -7.45
C LEU A 67 1.98 -3.20 -6.86
N THR A 68 2.24 -4.39 -6.31
CA THR A 68 3.51 -4.71 -5.65
C THR A 68 3.76 -6.22 -5.56
N SER A 69 5.05 -6.60 -5.55
CA SER A 69 5.48 -7.99 -5.33
C SER A 69 5.73 -8.34 -3.85
N ILE A 70 5.27 -7.48 -2.92
CA ILE A 70 5.39 -7.73 -1.49
C ILE A 70 4.46 -8.87 -1.08
N ASP A 71 4.95 -9.82 -0.28
CA ASP A 71 4.10 -10.84 0.34
C ASP A 71 3.12 -10.18 1.35
N PRO A 72 1.80 -10.26 1.11
CA PRO A 72 0.81 -9.61 1.95
C PRO A 72 0.74 -10.20 3.37
N GLU A 73 0.95 -11.50 3.54
CA GLU A 73 0.93 -12.11 4.89
C GLU A 73 2.17 -11.73 5.68
N MET A 74 3.33 -11.63 5.02
CA MET A 74 4.53 -11.06 5.67
C MET A 74 4.27 -9.62 6.12
N LEU A 75 3.66 -8.78 5.27
CA LEU A 75 3.36 -7.39 5.58
C LEU A 75 2.42 -7.28 6.79
N ILE A 76 1.28 -8.00 6.77
CA ILE A 76 0.31 -8.02 7.86
C ILE A 76 0.97 -8.44 9.18
N ARG A 77 1.77 -9.51 9.18
CA ARG A 77 2.47 -10.00 10.38
C ARG A 77 3.42 -8.95 10.96
N LYS A 78 4.20 -8.27 10.11
CA LYS A 78 5.10 -7.19 10.55
C LYS A 78 4.33 -6.03 11.16
N LEU A 79 3.26 -5.57 10.51
CA LEU A 79 2.47 -4.44 11.01
C LEU A 79 1.76 -4.75 12.33
N ASN A 80 1.25 -5.97 12.51
CA ASN A 80 0.70 -6.39 13.81
C ASN A 80 1.77 -6.40 14.91
N ALA A 81 2.99 -6.86 14.61
CA ALA A 81 4.09 -6.88 15.57
C ALA A 81 4.60 -5.49 15.97
N GLU A 82 4.40 -4.46 15.14
CA GLU A 82 4.78 -3.07 15.46
C GLU A 82 3.91 -2.43 16.56
N VAL A 83 2.68 -2.92 16.75
CA VAL A 83 1.69 -2.33 17.67
C VAL A 83 1.40 -3.24 18.87
N ALA A 84 1.91 -4.47 18.86
CA ALA A 84 1.76 -5.46 19.92
C ALA A 84 2.50 -5.07 21.22
#